data_AF-A0A848WA20-F1
#
_entry.id   AF-A0A848WA20-F1
#
_cell.length_a   1.000
_cell.length_b   1.000
_cell.length_c   1.000
_cell.angle_alpha   90.00
_cell.angle_beta   90.00
_cell.angle_gamma   90.00
#
_symmetry.space_group_name_H-M   'P 1'
#
loop_
_entity.id
_entity.type
_entity.pdbx_description
1 polymer ?
#
loop_
_entity_poly.entity_id
_entity_poly.type
_entity_poly.pdbx_seq_one_letter_code
_entity_poly.pdbx_strand_id
1 'polypeptide(L)'
;MEPNITMLDIDELKKTKLKPYIEQSLEHRAPDPGFHAMMGHNLDIAEAMYVAWTTAFNKGELSHKLKEIIRVSLSRQAHCSY
;
A
#
# COMPACT_ATOMS: atom_id res chain seq x y z
N MET A 1 0.98 1.39 16.66
CA MET A 1 0.96 2.87 16.77
C MET A 1 -0.04 3.34 15.75
N GLU A 2 -1.06 4.09 16.15
CA GLU A 2 -1.99 4.66 15.17
C GLU A 2 -1.29 5.79 14.40
N PRO A 3 -1.60 5.99 13.11
CA PRO A 3 -0.99 7.06 12.33
C PRO A 3 -1.30 8.43 12.96
N ASN A 4 -0.31 9.32 13.03
CA ASN A 4 -0.50 10.71 13.48
C ASN A 4 -1.11 11.60 12.38
N ILE A 5 -2.00 11.03 11.56
CA ILE A 5 -2.68 11.70 10.45
C ILE A 5 -4.14 11.27 10.42
N THR A 6 -5.03 12.19 10.04
CA THR A 6 -6.44 11.88 9.85
C THR A 6 -6.59 10.86 8.71
N MET A 7 -7.28 9.76 8.97
CA MET A 7 -7.61 8.77 7.96
C MET A 7 -8.72 9.32 7.06
N LEU A 8 -8.49 9.35 5.75
CA LEU A 8 -9.48 9.81 4.78
C LEU A 8 -10.54 8.73 4.53
N ASP A 9 -11.75 9.17 4.20
CA ASP A 9 -12.84 8.28 3.80
C ASP A 9 -12.50 7.62 2.45
N ILE A 10 -12.54 6.28 2.44
CA ILE A 10 -12.28 5.47 1.25
C ILE A 10 -13.30 5.73 0.14
N ASP A 11 -14.57 5.97 0.49
CA ASP A 11 -15.61 6.19 -0.51
C ASP A 11 -15.50 7.57 -1.17
N GLU A 12 -14.96 8.57 -0.45
CA GLU A 12 -14.56 9.85 -1.05
C GLU A 12 -13.32 9.70 -1.94
N LEU A 13 -12.32 8.93 -1.50
CA LEU A 13 -11.11 8.66 -2.29
C LEU A 13 -11.41 7.91 -3.60
N LYS A 14 -12.42 7.04 -3.63
CA LYS A 14 -12.90 6.37 -4.85
C LYS A 14 -13.50 7.33 -5.88
N LYS A 15 -13.77 8.58 -5.54
CA LYS A 15 -14.19 9.61 -6.52
C LYS A 15 -13.01 10.24 -7.26
N THR A 16 -11.78 9.90 -6.87
CA THR A 16 -10.53 10.41 -7.46
C THR A 16 -9.91 9.39 -8.43
N LYS A 17 -8.73 9.74 -8.98
CA LYS A 17 -7.91 8.81 -9.78
C LYS A 17 -7.45 7.55 -9.03
N LEU A 18 -7.59 7.49 -7.71
CA LEU A 18 -7.16 6.34 -6.91
C LEU A 18 -8.15 5.17 -6.95
N LYS A 19 -9.36 5.36 -7.46
CA LYS A 19 -10.41 4.33 -7.53
C LYS A 19 -9.92 2.94 -7.95
N PRO A 20 -9.26 2.75 -9.10
CA PRO A 20 -8.85 1.42 -9.55
C PRO A 20 -7.86 0.73 -8.60
N TYR A 21 -7.00 1.50 -7.93
CA TYR A 21 -6.01 0.97 -6.99
C TYR A 21 -6.65 0.57 -5.65
N ILE A 22 -7.63 1.36 -5.20
CA ILE A 22 -8.44 1.07 -4.00
C ILE A 22 -9.24 -0.21 -4.22
N GLU A 23 -9.91 -0.34 -5.37
CA GLU A 23 -10.71 -1.53 -5.68
C GLU A 23 -9.86 -2.81 -5.70
N GLN A 24 -8.69 -2.78 -6.35
CA GLN A 24 -7.75 -3.91 -6.31
C GLN A 24 -7.26 -4.24 -4.89
N SER A 25 -7.01 -3.21 -4.07
CA SER A 25 -6.57 -3.42 -2.68
C SER A 25 -7.66 -4.06 -1.83
N LEU A 26 -8.93 -3.66 -2.04
CA LEU A 26 -10.07 -4.25 -1.33
C LEU A 26 -10.32 -5.71 -1.76
N GLU A 27 -10.15 -6.01 -3.04
CA GLU A 27 -10.29 -7.37 -3.57
C GLU A 27 -9.19 -8.30 -3.05
N HIS A 28 -7.93 -7.89 -3.15
CA HIS A 28 -6.78 -8.74 -2.82
C HIS A 28 -6.33 -8.62 -1.36
N ARG A 29 -6.88 -7.66 -0.61
CA ARG A 29 -6.43 -7.26 0.73
C ARG A 29 -4.94 -6.88 0.75
N ALA A 30 -4.44 -6.32 -0.34
CA ALA A 30 -3.03 -6.01 -0.55
C ALA A 30 -2.82 -4.87 -1.59
N PRO A 31 -2.10 -3.79 -1.25
CA PRO A 31 -1.66 -3.41 0.10
C PRO A 31 -2.88 -3.23 1.04
N ASP A 32 -2.63 -3.14 2.34
CA ASP A 32 -3.69 -2.93 3.33
C ASP A 32 -4.65 -1.79 2.91
N PRO A 33 -5.98 -1.96 3.01
CA PRO A 33 -6.93 -0.92 2.61
C PRO A 33 -6.70 0.44 3.29
N GLY A 34 -6.17 0.45 4.52
CA GLY A 34 -5.81 1.67 5.26
C GLY A 34 -4.68 2.47 4.61
N PHE A 35 -3.87 1.86 3.74
CA PHE A 35 -2.82 2.54 2.97
C PHE A 35 -3.37 3.74 2.20
N HIS A 36 -4.49 3.57 1.50
CA HIS A 36 -5.07 4.63 0.67
C HIS A 36 -5.66 5.76 1.53
N ALA A 37 -6.24 5.43 2.68
CA ALA A 37 -6.75 6.42 3.63
C ALA A 37 -5.63 7.27 4.26
N MET A 38 -4.41 6.72 4.42
CA MET A 38 -3.23 7.47 4.89
C MET A 38 -2.54 8.26 3.77
N MET A 39 -2.34 7.67 2.60
CA MET A 39 -1.56 8.29 1.52
C MET A 39 -2.40 9.23 0.64
N GLY A 40 -3.72 9.07 0.65
CA GLY A 40 -4.66 9.80 -0.19
C GLY A 40 -4.68 11.32 0.01
N HIS A 41 -4.01 11.84 1.06
CA HIS A 41 -3.75 13.27 1.23
C HIS A 41 -2.92 13.85 0.06
N ASN A 42 -2.16 13.02 -0.65
CA ASN A 42 -1.52 13.37 -1.91
C ASN A 42 -1.78 12.27 -2.95
N LEU A 43 -2.67 12.55 -3.90
CA LEU A 43 -3.11 11.60 -4.91
C LEU A 43 -1.97 11.11 -5.82
N ASP A 44 -1.02 11.98 -6.15
CA ASP A 44 0.12 11.63 -7.02
C ASP A 44 1.09 10.70 -6.30
N ILE A 45 1.40 10.98 -5.04
CA ILE A 45 2.27 10.12 -4.22
C ILE A 45 1.59 8.78 -3.95
N ALA A 46 0.30 8.78 -3.61
CA ALA A 46 -0.45 7.54 -3.35
C ALA A 46 -0.44 6.60 -4.56
N GLU A 47 -0.71 7.13 -5.76
CA GLU A 47 -0.64 6.37 -7.01
C GLU A 47 0.78 5.86 -7.28
N ALA A 48 1.78 6.75 -7.22
CA ALA A 48 3.17 6.37 -7.50
C ALA A 48 3.66 5.27 -6.55
N MET A 49 3.32 5.36 -5.26
CA MET A 49 3.67 4.35 -4.26
C MET A 49 2.94 3.04 -4.49
N TYR A 50 1.65 3.07 -4.84
CA TYR A 50 0.90 1.86 -5.19
C TYR A 50 1.52 1.12 -6.37
N VAL A 51 1.81 1.85 -7.46
CA VAL A 51 2.42 1.28 -8.68
C VAL A 51 3.81 0.71 -8.38
N ALA A 52 4.63 1.43 -7.61
CA ALA A 52 5.95 0.97 -7.20
C ALA A 52 5.85 -0.31 -6.35
N TRP A 53 4.98 -0.32 -5.34
CA TRP A 53 4.78 -1.46 -4.45
C TRP A 53 4.31 -2.69 -5.22
N THR A 54 3.21 -2.58 -5.98
CA THR A 54 2.65 -3.71 -6.74
C THR A 54 3.63 -4.24 -7.78
N THR A 55 4.39 -3.37 -8.44
CA THR A 55 5.42 -3.77 -9.40
C THR A 55 6.53 -4.57 -8.71
N ALA A 56 7.10 -4.04 -7.63
CA ALA A 56 8.15 -4.72 -6.88
C ALA A 56 7.67 -6.07 -6.33
N PHE A 57 6.42 -6.13 -5.86
CA PHE A 57 5.88 -7.31 -5.19
C PHE A 57 5.44 -8.41 -6.16
N ASN A 58 4.82 -8.03 -7.29
CA ASN A 58 4.13 -8.98 -8.17
C ASN A 58 4.89 -9.29 -9.46
N LYS A 59 5.95 -8.55 -9.81
CA LYS A 59 6.69 -8.73 -11.09
C LYS A 59 8.19 -9.03 -10.89
N GLY A 60 8.85 -9.50 -11.95
CA GLY A 60 10.31 -9.76 -11.96
C GLY A 60 10.70 -11.19 -11.57
N GLU A 61 12.00 -11.43 -11.50
CA GLU A 61 12.59 -12.79 -11.45
C GLU A 61 12.56 -13.45 -10.07
N LEU A 62 12.42 -12.67 -8.99
CA LEU A 62 12.40 -13.22 -7.64
C LEU A 62 11.02 -13.79 -7.31
N SER A 63 10.99 -14.98 -6.71
CA SER A 63 9.73 -15.56 -6.24
C SER A 63 9.06 -14.65 -5.21
N HIS A 64 7.72 -14.61 -5.24
CA HIS A 64 6.94 -13.84 -4.28
C HIS A 64 7.28 -14.18 -2.83
N LYS A 65 7.50 -15.47 -2.53
CA LYS A 65 7.92 -15.95 -1.21
C LYS A 65 9.23 -15.30 -0.73
N LEU A 66 10.22 -15.17 -1.62
CA LEU A 66 11.50 -14.54 -1.27
C LEU A 66 11.32 -13.04 -1.00
N LYS A 67 10.46 -12.36 -1.77
CA LYS A 67 10.15 -10.94 -1.54
C LYS A 67 9.48 -10.70 -0.19
N GLU A 68 8.55 -11.58 0.21
CA GLU A 68 7.93 -11.54 1.54
C GLU A 68 8.97 -11.72 2.66
N ILE A 69 9.90 -12.66 2.51
CA ILE A 69 11.00 -12.86 3.48
C ILE A 69 11.84 -11.59 3.62
N ILE A 70 12.20 -10.95 2.50
CA ILE A 70 12.96 -9.69 2.49
C ILE A 70 12.15 -8.59 3.19
N ARG A 71 10.86 -8.43 2.85
CA ARG A 71 9.98 -7.43 3.44
C ARG A 71 9.89 -7.56 4.96
N VAL A 72 9.62 -8.76 5.47
CA VAL A 72 9.53 -9.02 6.92
C VAL A 72 10.89 -8.79 7.60
N SER A 73 11.99 -9.22 6.97
CA SER A 73 13.34 -8.99 7.51
C SER A 73 13.65 -7.51 7.65
N LEU A 74 13.34 -6.70 6.62
CA LEU A 74 13.52 -5.25 6.65
C LEU A 74 12.63 -4.59 7.70
N SER A 75 11.35 -4.97 7.80
CA SER A 75 10.44 -4.44 8.83
C SER A 75 10.97 -4.69 10.24
N ARG A 76 11.51 -5.89 10.52
CA ARG A 76 12.10 -6.23 11.83
C ARG A 76 13.33 -5.39 12.15
N GLN A 77 14.21 -5.18 11.16
CA GLN A 77 15.40 -4.33 11.30
C GLN A 77 15.03 -2.86 11.53
N ALA A 78 13.95 -2.39 10.91
CA ALA A 78 13.42 -1.04 11.06
C ALA A 78 12.53 -0.86 12.30
N HIS A 79 12.33 -1.90 13.12
CA HIS A 79 11.38 -1.90 14.24
C HIS A 79 9.95 -1.47 13.83
N CYS A 80 9.55 -1.77 12.59
CA CYS A 80 8.22 -1.50 12.07
C CYS A 80 7.24 -2.57 12.57
N SER A 81 6.25 -2.17 13.35
CA SER A 81 5.25 -3.06 13.98
C SER A 81 3.90 -3.10 13.26
N TYR A 82 3.80 -2.45 12.11
CA TYR A 82 2.64 -2.50 11.22
C TYR A 82 2.75 -3.73 10.31
#